data_AF-A0A6M3L6N6-F1
#
_entry.id   AF-A0A6M3L6N6-F1
#
_cell.length_a   1.000
_cell.length_b   1.000
_cell.length_c   1.000
_cell.angle_alpha   90.00
_cell.angle_beta   90.00
_cell.angle_gamma   90.00
#
_symmetry.space_group_name_H-M   'P 1'
#
loop_
_entity.id
_entity.type
_entity.pdbx_description
1 polymer ?
#
loop_
_entity_poly.entity_id
_entity_poly.type
_entity_poly.pdbx_seq_one_letter_code
_entity_poly.pdbx_strand_id
1 'polypeptide(L)'
;MTRLSRELDRLADYEQGYHIREEEIERLRHRVAELEAQRMPINILFDGPPGPVSGRFIEVETDEGRGINAGEWIERPDGLWAMRIQELPEDELGRGHEVLTRRVT
;
A
#
# COMPACT_ATOMS: atom_id res chain seq x y z
N MET A 1 -10.03 5.96 -1.81
CA MET A 1 -9.39 5.84 -3.14
C MET A 1 -7.98 5.35 -2.94
N THR A 2 -7.68 4.15 -3.45
CA THR A 2 -6.37 3.47 -3.34
C THR A 2 -5.32 4.14 -4.22
N ARG A 3 -4.02 3.88 -4.02
CA ARG A 3 -2.96 4.43 -4.89
C ARG A 3 -3.10 3.96 -6.34
N LEU A 4 -3.42 2.68 -6.57
CA LEU A 4 -3.58 2.16 -7.93
C LEU A 4 -4.71 2.87 -8.69
N SER A 5 -5.80 3.22 -8.00
CA SER A 5 -6.84 4.09 -8.55
C SER A 5 -6.30 5.47 -8.90
N ARG A 6 -5.52 6.11 -8.00
CA ARG A 6 -4.89 7.42 -8.27
C ARG A 6 -3.85 7.38 -9.39
N GLU A 7 -3.16 6.26 -9.58
CA GLU A 7 -2.13 6.09 -10.60
C GLU A 7 -2.74 5.80 -11.98
N LEU A 8 -3.86 5.05 -12.03
CA LEU A 8 -4.69 4.91 -13.22
C LEU A 8 -5.30 6.26 -13.65
N ASP A 9 -5.78 7.06 -12.71
CA ASP A 9 -6.31 8.40 -13.00
C ASP A 9 -5.19 9.31 -13.58
N ARG A 10 -3.97 9.25 -13.02
CA ARG A 10 -2.82 9.99 -13.57
C ARG A 10 -2.37 9.50 -14.96
N LEU A 11 -2.47 8.21 -15.24
CA LEU A 11 -2.11 7.65 -16.55
C LEU A 11 -3.13 8.01 -17.62
N ALA A 12 -4.41 8.16 -17.26
CA ALA A 12 -5.45 8.68 -18.15
C ALA A 12 -5.22 10.16 -18.51
N ASP A 13 -4.65 10.96 -17.60
CA ASP A 13 -4.27 12.35 -17.89
C ASP A 13 -3.02 12.49 -18.79
N TYR A 14 -2.22 11.43 -18.95
CA TYR A 14 -1.02 11.38 -19.81
C TYR A 14 -1.34 11.02 -21.28
N GLU A 15 -2.54 11.37 -21.76
CA GLU A 15 -3.09 10.97 -23.06
C GLU A 15 -2.56 11.76 -24.28
N GLN A 16 -1.58 12.65 -24.13
CA GLN A 16 -1.03 13.35 -25.32
C GLN A 16 0.04 12.57 -26.09
N GLY A 17 0.45 11.37 -25.65
CA GLY A 17 1.55 10.62 -26.29
C GLY A 17 1.29 9.16 -26.66
N TYR A 18 0.32 8.49 -26.06
CA TYR A 18 0.00 7.08 -26.32
C TYR A 18 -1.51 6.93 -26.53
N HIS A 19 -1.92 6.45 -27.70
CA HIS A 19 -3.31 6.03 -27.93
C HIS A 19 -3.54 4.71 -27.21
N ILE A 20 -3.74 4.76 -25.90
CA ILE A 20 -4.23 3.63 -25.13
C ILE A 20 -5.70 3.46 -25.52
N ARG A 21 -6.07 2.29 -26.03
CA ARG A 21 -7.47 2.00 -26.41
C ARG A 21 -8.32 1.92 -25.15
N GLU A 22 -9.56 2.37 -25.20
CA GLU A 22 -10.51 2.32 -24.07
C GLU A 22 -10.64 0.90 -23.48
N GLU A 23 -10.59 -0.13 -24.32
CA GLU A 23 -10.55 -1.55 -23.92
C GLU A 23 -9.34 -1.92 -23.05
N GLU A 24 -8.19 -1.29 -23.29
CA GLU A 24 -6.95 -1.49 -22.53
C GLU A 24 -7.08 -0.88 -21.13
N ILE A 25 -7.63 0.33 -21.04
CA ILE A 25 -7.90 1.02 -19.78
C ILE A 25 -8.85 0.17 -18.93
N GLU A 26 -9.92 -0.34 -19.53
CA GLU A 26 -10.90 -1.15 -18.82
C GLU A 26 -10.31 -2.48 -18.33
N ARG A 27 -9.47 -3.12 -19.15
CA ARG A 27 -8.74 -4.33 -18.70
C ARG A 27 -7.83 -4.04 -17.52
N LEU A 28 -7.09 -2.93 -17.55
CA LEU A 28 -6.18 -2.54 -16.47
C LEU A 28 -6.94 -2.24 -15.18
N ARG A 29 -8.08 -1.55 -15.28
CA ARG A 29 -8.98 -1.31 -14.13
C ARG A 29 -9.46 -2.62 -13.50
N HIS A 30 -9.93 -3.57 -14.30
CA HIS A 30 -10.35 -4.88 -13.80
C HIS A 30 -9.19 -5.61 -13.10
N ARG A 31 -8.00 -5.56 -13.70
CA ARG A 31 -6.81 -6.19 -13.12
C ARG A 31 -6.40 -5.55 -11.78
N VAL A 32 -6.48 -4.23 -11.67
CA VAL A 32 -6.24 -3.52 -10.41
C VAL A 32 -7.25 -3.94 -9.36
N ALA A 33 -8.54 -3.98 -9.70
CA ALA A 33 -9.59 -4.39 -8.77
C ALA A 33 -9.39 -5.84 -8.28
N GLU A 34 -9.00 -6.77 -9.16
CA GLU A 34 -8.66 -8.15 -8.78
C GLU A 34 -7.47 -8.19 -7.80
N LEU A 35 -6.41 -7.43 -8.08
CA LEU A 35 -5.21 -7.41 -7.24
C LEU A 35 -5.49 -6.77 -5.88
N GLU A 36 -6.31 -5.72 -5.85
CA GLU A 36 -6.77 -5.11 -4.61
C GLU A 36 -7.64 -6.08 -3.79
N ALA A 37 -8.54 -6.81 -4.44
CA ALA A 37 -9.35 -7.84 -3.78
C ALA A 37 -8.51 -9.00 -3.21
N GLN A 38 -7.34 -9.26 -3.81
CA GLN A 38 -6.40 -10.28 -3.34
C GLN A 38 -5.44 -9.79 -2.24
N ARG A 39 -5.41 -8.48 -1.92
CA ARG A 39 -4.59 -7.97 -0.83
C ARG A 39 -5.17 -8.38 0.52
N MET A 40 -4.47 -9.26 1.20
CA MET A 40 -4.78 -9.63 2.58
C MET A 40 -4.07 -8.68 3.55
N PRO A 41 -4.81 -8.09 4.52
CA PRO A 41 -4.20 -7.25 5.55
C PRO A 41 -3.33 -8.09 6.48
N ILE A 42 -2.25 -7.50 6.98
CA ILE A 42 -1.38 -8.11 7.98
C ILE A 42 -1.81 -7.64 9.36
N ASN A 43 -1.99 -8.57 10.29
CA ASN A 43 -2.27 -8.26 11.70
C ASN A 43 -1.11 -8.70 12.57
N ILE A 44 -0.52 -7.77 13.32
CA ILE A 44 0.46 -8.06 14.36
C ILE A 44 -0.27 -8.00 15.70
N LEU A 45 -0.20 -9.07 16.49
CA LEU A 45 -1.03 -9.24 17.69
C LEU A 45 -0.24 -9.01 18.98
N PHE A 46 -0.88 -8.30 19.90
CA PHE A 46 -0.34 -7.92 21.21
C PHE A 46 -1.31 -8.32 22.31
N ASP A 47 -0.76 -8.61 23.49
CA ASP A 47 -1.48 -9.02 24.70
C ASP A 47 -1.97 -7.82 25.54
N GLY A 48 -1.96 -6.61 24.97
CA GLY A 48 -2.44 -5.39 25.62
C GLY A 48 -2.47 -4.17 24.69
N PRO A 49 -3.11 -3.07 25.12
CA PRO A 49 -3.27 -1.86 24.32
C PRO A 49 -1.92 -1.17 24.03
N PRO A 50 -1.83 -0.42 22.92
CA PRO A 50 -0.68 0.45 22.68
C PRO A 50 -0.61 1.54 23.76
N GLY A 51 0.60 1.85 24.23
CA GLY A 51 0.76 3.00 25.12
C GLY A 51 2.16 3.12 25.74
N PRO A 52 2.56 4.35 26.12
CA PRO A 52 3.91 4.63 26.63
C PRO A 52 4.15 4.13 28.07
N VAL A 53 3.09 3.69 28.77
CA VAL A 53 3.15 3.34 30.20
C VAL A 53 3.30 1.83 30.42
N SER A 54 2.92 1.01 29.44
CA SER A 54 3.18 -0.43 29.47
C SER A 54 4.45 -0.72 28.68
N GLY A 55 5.20 -1.78 28.99
CA GLY A 55 6.41 -2.17 28.24
C GLY A 55 6.16 -2.64 26.79
N ARG A 56 5.16 -2.07 26.12
CA ARG A 56 4.62 -2.39 24.80
C ARG A 56 4.55 -1.13 23.94
N PHE A 57 5.65 -0.36 23.92
CA PHE A 57 5.82 0.72 22.95
C PHE A 57 6.38 0.13 21.66
N ILE A 58 5.72 0.43 20.55
CA ILE A 58 6.14 0.00 19.21
C ILE A 58 6.18 1.23 18.35
N GLU A 59 7.39 1.53 17.90
CA GLU A 59 7.65 2.57 16.93
C GLU A 59 7.88 1.90 15.58
N VAL A 60 7.24 2.45 14.56
CA VAL A 60 7.50 2.09 13.18
C VAL A 60 8.11 3.33 12.54
N GLU A 61 9.31 3.21 12.00
CA GLU A 61 10.06 4.32 11.41
C GLU A 61 10.66 3.94 10.07
N THR A 62 11.02 4.95 9.28
CA THR A 62 11.82 4.78 8.06
C THR A 62 13.29 4.53 8.41
N ASP A 63 14.09 4.15 7.41
CA ASP A 63 15.54 4.00 7.55
C ASP A 63 16.24 5.30 8.02
N GLU A 64 15.62 6.47 7.83
CA GLU A 64 16.11 7.76 8.33
C GLU A 64 15.65 8.08 9.77
N GLY A 65 14.99 7.14 10.46
CA GLY A 65 14.48 7.32 11.83
C GLY A 65 13.25 8.23 11.92
N ARG A 66 12.49 8.37 10.83
CA ARG A 66 11.23 9.13 10.83
C ARG A 66 10.07 8.19 11.16
N GLY A 67 9.39 8.44 12.27
CA GLY A 67 8.18 7.69 12.63
C GLY A 67 7.10 7.76 11.55
N ILE A 68 6.49 6.63 11.24
CA ILE A 68 5.41 6.49 10.26
C ILE A 68 4.16 5.86 10.88
N ASN A 69 3.01 6.23 10.34
CA ASN A 69 1.76 5.53 10.63
C ASN A 69 1.61 4.36 9.66
N ALA A 70 2.03 3.17 10.11
CA ALA A 70 2.01 1.95 9.29
C ALA A 70 0.67 1.20 9.30
N GLY A 71 -0.29 1.59 10.15
CA GLY A 71 -1.55 0.86 10.28
C GLY A 71 -2.44 1.34 11.43
N GLU A 72 -3.54 0.63 11.62
CA GLU A 72 -4.58 0.98 12.60
C GLU A 72 -4.56 0.01 13.79
N TRP A 73 -4.75 0.55 14.99
CA TRP A 73 -4.93 -0.24 16.19
C TRP A 73 -6.38 -0.71 16.34
N ILE A 74 -6.57 -2.01 16.52
CA ILE A 74 -7.90 -2.63 16.67
C ILE A 74 -7.91 -3.52 17.92
N GLU A 75 -8.78 -3.21 18.87
CA GLU A 75 -9.11 -4.11 19.97
C GLU A 75 -9.97 -5.28 19.44
N ARG A 76 -9.59 -6.51 19.78
CA ARG A 76 -10.28 -7.72 19.32
C ARG A 76 -11.13 -8.33 20.44
N PRO A 77 -12.22 -9.06 20.10
CA PRO A 77 -13.08 -9.71 21.10
C PRO A 77 -12.40 -10.78 21.96
N ASP A 78 -11.24 -11.30 21.53
CA ASP A 78 -10.42 -12.27 22.28
C ASP A 78 -9.49 -11.61 23.31
N GLY A 79 -9.57 -10.29 23.49
CA GLY A 79 -8.75 -9.51 24.43
C GLY A 79 -7.37 -9.15 23.88
N LEU A 80 -7.04 -9.55 22.65
CA LEU A 80 -5.82 -9.14 21.96
C LEU A 80 -6.00 -7.79 21.26
N TRP A 81 -4.89 -7.14 21.00
CA TRP A 81 -4.82 -5.90 20.23
C TRP A 81 -4.07 -6.15 18.92
N ALA A 82 -4.61 -5.69 17.80
CA ALA A 82 -3.98 -5.84 16.49
C ALA A 82 -3.48 -4.49 15.98
N MET A 83 -2.21 -4.43 15.56
CA MET A 83 -1.78 -3.44 14.57
C MET A 83 -2.11 -4.00 13.18
N ARG A 84 -3.12 -3.42 12.53
CA ARG A 84 -3.61 -3.85 11.22
C ARG A 84 -3.03 -2.97 10.12
N ILE A 85 -2.19 -3.58 9.29
CA ILE A 85 -1.57 -2.97 8.12
C ILE A 85 -2.41 -3.33 6.90
N GLN A 86 -3.13 -2.36 6.35
CA GLN A 86 -4.01 -2.57 5.18
C GLN A 86 -3.23 -2.46 3.86
N GLU A 87 -2.28 -1.53 3.81
CA GLU A 87 -1.34 -1.33 2.72
C GLU A 87 0.05 -1.25 3.33
N LEU A 88 1.02 -1.99 2.81
CA LEU A 88 2.41 -1.77 3.23
C LEU A 88 2.78 -0.34 2.84
N PRO A 89 3.37 0.45 3.76
CA PRO A 89 3.87 1.77 3.43
C PRO A 89 4.79 1.61 2.23
N GLU A 90 4.56 2.45 1.23
CA GLU A 90 5.35 2.42 0.01
C GLU A 90 6.77 2.66 0.42
N ASP A 91 7.59 1.64 0.19
CA ASP A 91 8.99 1.75 -0.05
C ASP A 91 9.36 3.19 -0.47
N GLU A 92 10.01 3.90 0.44
CA GLU A 92 11.04 4.85 0.03
C GLU A 92 12.23 4.11 -0.64
N LEU A 93 12.10 2.83 -1.03
CA LEU A 93 12.85 2.17 -2.10
C LEU A 93 12.49 2.72 -3.50
N GLY A 94 12.42 4.05 -3.62
CA GLY A 94 12.50 4.77 -4.89
C GLY A 94 13.86 4.64 -5.60
N ARG A 95 14.65 3.59 -5.34
CA ARG A 95 15.95 3.35 -5.98
C ARG A 95 16.09 1.86 -6.34
N GLY A 96 15.32 1.39 -7.32
CA GLY A 96 15.55 0.02 -7.81
C GLY A 96 14.67 -0.48 -8.94
N HIS A 97 13.51 0.13 -9.19
CA HIS A 97 12.68 -0.27 -10.33
C HIS A 97 13.15 0.43 -11.61
N GLU A 98 14.25 -0.07 -12.17
CA GLU A 98 14.58 0.14 -13.57
C GLU A 98 13.42 -0.43 -14.41
N VAL A 99 12.61 0.46 -14.96
CA VAL A 99 11.53 0.11 -15.89
C VAL A 99 12.17 -0.47 -17.15
N LEU A 100 12.31 -1.79 -17.19
CA LEU A 100 12.67 -2.55 -18.39
C LEU A 100 11.48 -2.61 -19.36
N THR A 101 11.02 -1.47 -19.88
CA THR A 101 10.33 -1.47 -21.18
C THR A 101 11.39 -1.34 -22.27
N ARG A 102 11.94 -2.51 -22.63
CA ARG A 102 12.72 -2.70 -23.86
C ARG A 102 11.99 -2.03 -25.02
N ARG A 103 12.71 -1.17 -25.74
CA ARG A 103 12.34 -0.68 -27.08
C ARG A 103 11.97 -1.87 -27.95
N VAL A 104 10.74 -1.90 -28.45
CA VAL A 104 10.41 -2.66 -29.65
C VAL A 104 10.87 -1.77 -30.81
N THR A 105 11.99 -2.17 -31.43
CA THR A 105 12.47 -1.67 -32.72
C THR A 105 11.50 -2.02 -33.84
#